data_AF-A0A7Y5CXV1-F1
#
_entry.id   AF-A0A7Y5CXV1-F1
#
_cell.length_a   1.000
_cell.length_b   1.000
_cell.length_c   1.000
_cell.angle_alpha   90.00
_cell.angle_beta   90.00
_cell.angle_gamma   90.00
#
_symmetry.space_group_name_H-M   'P 1'
#
loop_
_entity.id
_entity.type
_entity.pdbx_description
1 polymer ?
#
loop_
_entity_poly.entity_id
_entity_poly.type
_entity_poly.pdbx_seq_one_letter_code
_entity_poly.pdbx_strand_id
1 'polypeptide(L)'
;MAEDASETNPLKKLLALSDQLKTAGIAHDVTRYREDGVSIIASVPGERWEIDVLDDGEVVVEIYKSQGGCRGEEALKDLFERHSDIEIE
;
A
#
# COMPACT_ATOMS: atom_id res chain seq x y z
N MET A 1 35.09 -13.55 -12.40
CA MET A 1 35.08 -12.09 -12.15
C MET A 1 33.68 -11.80 -11.68
N ALA A 2 33.55 -11.31 -10.45
CA ALA A 2 32.33 -11.33 -9.64
C ALA A 2 31.15 -10.64 -10.34
N GLU A 3 30.04 -11.37 -10.52
CA GLU A 3 28.73 -10.74 -10.60
C GLU A 3 28.39 -10.29 -9.17
N ASP A 4 28.27 -8.97 -9.02
CA ASP A 4 28.04 -8.31 -7.75
C ASP A 4 26.78 -8.85 -7.08
N ALA A 5 26.91 -9.27 -5.83
CA ALA A 5 25.86 -9.90 -5.04
C ALA A 5 24.99 -8.88 -4.30
N SER A 6 24.62 -7.75 -4.93
CA SER A 6 23.89 -6.67 -4.22
C SER A 6 22.64 -6.08 -4.89
N GLU A 7 22.20 -6.55 -6.05
CA GLU A 7 20.86 -6.20 -6.55
C GLU A 7 19.85 -7.26 -6.11
N THR A 8 19.09 -6.94 -5.06
CA THR A 8 18.05 -7.84 -4.55
C THR A 8 16.89 -7.84 -5.53
N ASN A 9 16.74 -8.91 -6.31
CA ASN A 9 15.65 -9.07 -7.29
C ASN A 9 14.29 -8.64 -6.69
N PRO A 10 13.68 -7.55 -7.20
CA PRO A 10 12.45 -6.98 -6.63
C PRO A 10 11.28 -7.96 -6.59
N LEU A 11 11.13 -8.77 -7.64
CA LEU A 11 10.07 -9.77 -7.71
C LEU A 11 10.23 -10.84 -6.63
N LYS A 12 11.45 -11.34 -6.38
CA LYS A 12 11.70 -12.29 -5.29
C LYS A 12 11.37 -11.68 -3.93
N LYS A 13 11.71 -10.39 -3.73
CA LYS A 13 11.42 -9.69 -2.48
C LYS A 13 9.91 -9.49 -2.29
N LEU A 14 9.19 -9.09 -3.33
CA LEU A 14 7.73 -8.96 -3.34
C LEU A 14 7.05 -10.29 -2.98
N LEU A 15 7.45 -11.39 -3.63
CA LEU A 15 6.90 -12.73 -3.36
C LEU A 15 7.17 -13.16 -1.90
N ALA A 16 8.40 -12.95 -1.41
CA ALA A 16 8.75 -13.28 -0.04
C ALA A 16 7.91 -12.49 0.98
N LEU A 17 7.69 -11.19 0.74
CA LEU A 17 6.85 -10.36 1.60
C LEU A 17 5.37 -10.81 1.57
N SER A 18 4.83 -11.11 0.39
CA SER A 18 3.46 -11.63 0.26
C SER A 18 3.28 -12.98 0.98
N ASP A 19 4.25 -13.89 0.87
CA ASP A 19 4.23 -15.17 1.59
C ASP A 19 4.32 -14.98 3.11
N GLN A 20 5.12 -14.03 3.58
CA GLN A 20 5.22 -13.69 5.01
C GLN A 20 3.89 -13.14 5.55
N LEU A 21 3.26 -12.22 4.83
CA LEU A 21 1.95 -11.67 5.19
C LEU A 21 0.87 -12.75 5.21
N LYS A 22 0.86 -13.62 4.19
CA LYS A 22 -0.06 -14.76 4.11
C LYS A 22 0.13 -15.72 5.28
N THR A 23 1.38 -16.04 5.61
CA THR A 23 1.73 -16.94 6.73
C THR A 23 1.32 -16.33 8.08
N ALA A 24 1.43 -15.01 8.22
CA ALA A 24 0.95 -14.28 9.39
C ALA A 24 -0.58 -14.12 9.46
N GLY A 25 -1.32 -14.58 8.44
CA GLY A 25 -2.78 -14.42 8.38
C GLY A 25 -3.24 -12.99 8.13
N ILE A 26 -2.36 -12.13 7.60
CA ILE A 26 -2.67 -10.72 7.31
C ILE A 26 -3.30 -10.64 5.92
N ALA A 27 -4.51 -10.10 5.86
CA ALA A 27 -5.21 -9.85 4.60
C ALA A 27 -4.44 -8.80 3.80
N HIS A 28 -4.11 -9.11 2.55
CA HIS A 28 -3.37 -8.22 1.68
C HIS A 28 -3.68 -8.46 0.21
N ASP A 29 -3.52 -7.41 -0.59
CA ASP A 29 -3.63 -7.43 -2.05
C ASP A 29 -2.35 -6.87 -2.68
N VAL A 30 -2.00 -7.37 -3.87
CA VAL A 30 -0.90 -6.83 -4.68
C VAL A 30 -1.50 -5.93 -5.76
N THR A 31 -1.02 -4.69 -5.84
CA THR A 31 -1.52 -3.66 -6.76
C THR A 31 -0.38 -2.79 -7.28
N ARG A 32 -0.69 -1.79 -8.11
CA ARG A 32 0.27 -0.82 -8.63
C ARG A 32 -0.27 0.61 -8.44
N TYR A 33 0.29 1.33 -7.48
CA TYR A 33 -0.01 2.75 -7.22
C TYR A 33 1.08 3.72 -7.66
N ARG A 34 2.27 3.21 -7.98
CA ARG A 34 3.41 3.99 -8.46
C ARG A 34 3.94 3.44 -9.78
N GLU A 35 4.65 4.28 -10.53
CA GLU A 35 5.17 3.88 -11.84
C GLU A 35 6.44 3.02 -11.74
N ASP A 36 7.21 3.21 -10.68
CA ASP A 36 8.55 2.66 -10.40
C ASP A 36 8.53 1.47 -9.41
N GLY A 37 7.37 0.84 -9.18
CA GLY A 37 7.29 -0.27 -8.24
C GLY A 37 5.95 -1.00 -8.21
N VAL A 38 5.87 -2.00 -7.34
CA VAL A 38 4.66 -2.77 -7.04
C VAL A 38 4.33 -2.63 -5.56
N SER A 39 3.05 -2.44 -5.26
CA SER A 39 2.54 -2.18 -3.92
C SER A 39 1.86 -3.41 -3.34
N ILE A 40 2.14 -3.73 -2.08
CA ILE A 40 1.33 -4.65 -1.28
C ILE A 40 0.52 -3.82 -0.30
N ILE A 41 -0.80 -3.97 -0.34
CA ILE A 41 -1.72 -3.27 0.56
C ILE A 41 -2.19 -4.26 1.61
N ALA A 42 -1.63 -4.17 2.82
CA ALA A 42 -2.02 -5.01 3.94
C ALA A 42 -3.04 -4.28 4.82
N SER A 43 -4.11 -4.98 5.18
CA SER A 43 -5.20 -4.45 6.00
C SER A 43 -5.21 -5.14 7.38
N VAL A 44 -5.11 -4.34 8.44
CA VAL A 44 -5.29 -4.79 9.83
C VAL A 44 -6.32 -3.90 10.52
N PRO A 45 -6.96 -4.35 11.62
CA PRO A 45 -7.95 -3.53 12.31
C PRO A 45 -7.39 -2.15 12.72
N GLY A 46 -7.94 -1.10 12.13
CA GLY A 46 -7.53 0.28 12.41
C GLY A 46 -6.30 0.77 11.64
N GLU A 47 -5.66 -0.05 10.81
CA GLU A 47 -4.53 0.39 10.00
C GLU A 47 -4.55 -0.19 8.59
N ARG A 48 -4.07 0.60 7.63
CA ARG A 48 -3.75 0.15 6.27
C ARG A 48 -2.27 0.40 6.03
N TRP A 49 -1.56 -0.65 5.64
CA TRP A 49 -0.12 -0.61 5.39
C TRP A 49 0.10 -0.69 3.88
N GLU A 50 0.80 0.29 3.33
CA GLU A 50 1.27 0.26 1.95
C GLU A 50 2.76 -0.09 1.96
N ILE A 51 3.12 -1.20 1.32
CA ILE A 51 4.48 -1.71 1.24
C ILE A 51 4.87 -1.73 -0.22
N ASP A 52 5.68 -0.78 -0.64
CA ASP A 52 6.15 -0.63 -2.01
C ASP A 52 7.50 -1.30 -2.19
N VAL A 53 7.60 -2.19 -3.17
CA VAL A 53 8.86 -2.75 -3.64
C VAL A 53 9.21 -2.08 -4.96
N LEU A 54 10.27 -1.27 -4.96
CA LEU A 54 10.71 -0.51 -6.12
C LEU A 54 11.50 -1.38 -7.11
N ASP A 55 11.71 -0.89 -8.33
CA ASP A 55 12.42 -1.60 -9.39
C ASP A 55 13.90 -1.87 -9.11
N ASP A 56 14.52 -1.08 -8.23
CA ASP A 56 15.87 -1.31 -7.67
C ASP A 56 15.89 -2.25 -6.45
N GLY A 57 14.71 -2.64 -5.97
CA GLY A 57 14.51 -3.53 -4.84
C GLY A 57 14.48 -2.83 -3.48
N GLU A 58 14.50 -1.50 -3.41
CA GLU A 58 14.17 -0.74 -2.20
C GLU A 58 12.75 -1.07 -1.73
N VAL A 59 12.56 -1.01 -0.41
CA VAL A 59 11.22 -1.17 0.19
C VAL A 59 10.87 0.10 0.94
N VAL A 60 9.76 0.72 0.53
CA VAL A 60 9.17 1.88 1.19
C VAL A 60 7.88 1.45 1.87
N VAL A 61 7.68 1.87 3.12
CA VAL A 61 6.49 1.49 3.91
C VAL A 61 5.80 2.75 4.42
N GLU A 62 4.51 2.86 4.14
CA GLU A 62 3.63 3.88 4.70
C GLU A 62 2.50 3.24 5.51
N ILE A 63 2.17 3.83 6.66
CA ILE A 63 1.16 3.31 7.59
C ILE A 63 0.06 4.36 7.78
N TYR A 64 -1.13 4.04 7.29
CA TYR A 64 -2.34 4.82 7.49
C TYR A 64 -3.07 4.32 8.73
N LYS A 65 -3.21 5.17 9.75
CA LYS A 65 -3.92 4.84 10.99
C LYS A 65 -5.30 5.47 11.01
N SER A 66 -6.31 4.67 11.35
CA SER A 66 -7.65 5.16 11.63
C SER A 66 -7.61 6.12 12.82
N GLN A 67 -8.33 7.23 12.71
CA GLN A 67 -8.56 8.13 13.85
C GLN A 67 -9.62 7.58 14.82
N GLY A 68 -10.14 6.37 14.56
CA GLY A 68 -11.21 5.75 15.32
C GLY A 68 -12.58 6.36 15.00
N GLY A 69 -13.60 5.80 15.66
CA GLY A 69 -15.00 6.19 15.46
C GLY A 69 -15.63 5.62 14.20
N CYS A 70 -16.96 5.54 14.22
CA CYS A 70 -17.77 5.26 13.04
C CYS A 70 -18.64 6.50 12.79
N ARG A 71 -18.72 6.93 11.53
CA ARG A 71 -19.61 8.02 11.12
C ARG A 71 -20.79 7.44 10.35
N GLY A 72 -21.93 8.10 10.38
CA GLY A 72 -23.08 7.72 9.58
C GLY A 72 -22.93 8.17 8.12
N GLU A 73 -24.00 8.02 7.36
CA GLU A 73 -24.06 8.38 5.93
C GLU A 73 -23.77 9.87 5.68
N GLU A 74 -23.99 10.74 6.67
CA GLU A 74 -23.66 12.17 6.60
C GLU A 74 -22.18 12.43 6.27
N ALA A 75 -21.28 11.52 6.64
CA ALA A 75 -19.86 11.64 6.29
C ALA A 75 -19.59 11.53 4.79
N LEU A 76 -20.48 10.88 4.02
CA LEU A 76 -20.37 10.81 2.57
C LEU A 76 -20.62 12.19 1.94
N LYS A 77 -21.57 12.96 2.50
CA LYS A 77 -21.82 14.33 2.04
C LYS A 77 -20.59 15.20 2.26
N ASP A 78 -20.02 15.18 3.47
CA ASP A 78 -18.79 15.91 3.80
C ASP A 78 -17.62 15.50 2.88
N LEU A 79 -17.49 14.21 2.55
CA LEU A 79 -16.45 13.70 1.65
C LEU A 79 -16.58 14.31 0.27
N PHE A 80 -17.77 14.29 -0.32
CA PHE A 80 -17.98 14.84 -1.66
C PHE A 80 -17.82 16.36 -1.67
N GLU A 81 -18.39 17.10 -0.72
CA GLU A 81 -18.28 18.56 -0.68
C GLU A 81 -16.83 19.07 -0.57
N ARG A 82 -15.95 18.31 0.09
CA ARG A 82 -14.54 18.71 0.28
C ARG A 82 -13.63 18.36 -0.89
N HIS A 83 -14.00 17.38 -1.70
CA HIS A 83 -13.12 16.78 -2.71
C HIS A 83 -13.72 16.80 -4.12
N SER A 84 -14.93 17.32 -4.30
CA SER A 84 -15.45 17.63 -5.61
C SER A 84 -14.87 18.97 -6.07
N ASP A 85 -13.91 18.94 -6.99
CA ASP A 85 -13.57 20.09 -7.84
C ASP A 85 -14.74 20.33 -8.79
N ILE A 86 -15.84 20.90 -8.29
CA ILE A 86 -16.89 21.41 -9.17
C ILE A 86 -16.38 22.73 -9.73
N GLU A 87 -15.63 22.66 -10.84
CA GLU A 87 -15.52 23.79 -11.75
C GLU A 87 -16.91 23.99 -12.38
N ILE A 88 -17.69 24.92 -11.81
CA ILE A 88 -18.91 25.40 -12.47
C ILE A 88 -18.45 26.35 -13.57
N GLU A 89 -18.50 25.90 -14.83
CA GLU A 89 -18.54 26.78 -16.01
C GLU A 89 -19.85 27.57 -16.09
#